data_AF-A0A382RR33-F1
#
_entry.id   AF-A0A382RR33-F1
#
_cell.length_a   1.000
_cell.length_b   1.000
_cell.length_c   1.000
_cell.angle_alpha   90.00
_cell.angle_beta   90.00
_cell.angle_gamma   90.00
#
_symmetry.space_group_name_H-M   'P 1'
#
loop_
_entity.id
_entity.type
_entity.pdbx_description
1 polymer ?
#
loop_
_entity_poly.entity_id
_entity_poly.type
_entity_poly.pdbx_seq_one_letter_code
_entity_poly.pdbx_strand_id
1 'polypeptide(L)'
;HKILDFTLDTSSNRNKNVSLIIQASLKKHPISNWNYKNLKDEVWNFIEDRIEYGKKHWNFAKSIDSKIQARLFYYAPLMFYIQMEIFDSKSIEKFDYEKVKKIHIENFLKILTDIPKS
;
A
#
# COMPACT_ATOMS: atom_id res chain seq x y z
N HIS A 1 1.70 3.80 11.85
CA HIS A 1 2.44 3.91 10.58
C HIS A 1 3.13 2.63 10.10
N LYS A 2 3.29 1.57 10.93
CA LYS A 2 4.06 0.35 10.60
C LYS A 2 3.93 -0.23 9.18
N ILE A 3 2.72 -0.33 8.61
CA ILE A 3 2.54 -0.83 7.22
C ILE A 3 3.20 0.11 6.21
N LEU A 4 3.00 1.43 6.37
CA LEU A 4 3.61 2.42 5.49
C LEU A 4 5.11 2.57 5.75
N ASP A 5 5.54 2.45 7.02
CA ASP A 5 6.96 2.45 7.36
C ASP A 5 7.67 1.27 6.68
N PHE A 6 7.04 0.10 6.61
CA PHE A 6 7.55 -1.04 5.86
C PHE A 6 7.52 -0.84 4.34
N THR A 7 6.43 -0.29 3.79
CA THR A 7 6.28 -0.11 2.34
C THR A 7 7.23 0.95 1.78
N LEU A 8 7.53 1.98 2.58
CA LEU A 8 8.33 3.14 2.20
C LEU A 8 9.73 3.17 2.85
N ASP A 9 10.20 2.03 3.40
CA ASP A 9 11.54 1.90 3.97
C ASP A 9 12.63 2.05 2.89
N THR A 10 13.44 3.10 2.96
CA THR A 10 14.50 3.39 1.97
C THR A 10 15.83 2.67 2.24
N SER A 11 15.86 1.74 3.21
CA SER A 11 17.07 0.99 3.53
C SER A 11 17.63 0.21 2.33
N SER A 12 18.96 0.09 2.26
CA SER A 12 19.62 -0.66 1.17
C SER A 12 19.20 -2.13 1.10
N ASN A 13 18.85 -2.72 2.24
CA ASN A 13 18.36 -4.09 2.34
C ASN A 13 16.96 -4.23 1.72
N ARG A 14 16.05 -3.28 1.97
CA ARG A 14 14.72 -3.25 1.36
C ARG A 14 14.81 -3.16 -0.16
N ASN A 15 15.66 -2.28 -0.70
CA ASN A 15 15.88 -2.11 -2.13
C ASN A 15 16.28 -3.41 -2.84
N LYS A 16 17.23 -4.16 -2.27
CA LYS A 16 17.65 -5.47 -2.80
C LYS A 16 16.51 -6.48 -2.79
N ASN A 17 15.78 -6.58 -1.67
CA ASN A 17 14.69 -7.55 -1.51
C ASN A 17 13.53 -7.27 -2.47
N VAL A 18 13.11 -6.02 -2.63
CA VAL A 18 12.04 -5.64 -3.57
C VAL A 18 12.47 -5.93 -5.01
N SER A 19 13.70 -5.57 -5.38
CA SER A 19 14.24 -5.87 -6.72
C SER A 19 14.21 -7.37 -7.04
N LEU A 20 14.65 -8.20 -6.09
CA LEU A 20 14.62 -9.67 -6.23
C LEU A 20 13.18 -10.20 -6.35
N ILE A 21 12.23 -9.67 -5.57
CA ILE A 21 10.82 -10.04 -5.66
C ILE A 21 10.25 -9.68 -7.03
N ILE A 22 10.55 -8.50 -7.58
CA ILE A 22 10.12 -8.08 -8.91
C ILE A 22 10.65 -9.07 -9.96
N GLN A 23 11.95 -9.36 -9.93
CA GLN A 23 12.58 -10.30 -10.85
C GLN A 23 11.98 -11.72 -10.75
N ALA A 24 11.74 -12.22 -9.54
CA ALA A 24 11.13 -13.53 -9.33
C ALA A 24 9.66 -13.58 -9.78
N SER A 25 8.93 -12.48 -9.60
CA SER A 25 7.53 -12.34 -10.02
C SER A 25 7.39 -12.34 -11.54
N LEU A 26 8.28 -11.63 -12.26
CA LEU A 26 8.33 -11.66 -13.73
C LEU A 26 8.56 -13.07 -14.28
N LYS A 27 9.27 -13.92 -13.54
CA LYS A 27 9.55 -15.31 -13.89
C LYS A 27 8.47 -16.31 -13.43
N LYS A 28 7.33 -15.84 -12.89
CA LYS A 28 6.23 -16.66 -12.33
C LYS A 28 6.71 -17.71 -11.31
N HIS A 29 7.68 -17.36 -10.49
CA HIS A 29 8.27 -18.27 -9.50
C HIS A 29 7.29 -18.59 -8.35
N PRO A 30 7.30 -19.80 -7.74
CA PRO A 30 6.40 -20.17 -6.62
C PRO A 30 6.42 -19.21 -5.41
N ILE A 31 7.53 -18.51 -5.22
CA ILE A 31 7.70 -17.46 -4.20
C ILE A 31 6.65 -16.34 -4.36
N SER A 32 6.18 -16.06 -5.59
CA SER A 32 5.14 -15.05 -5.85
C SER A 32 3.82 -15.37 -5.16
N ASN A 33 3.37 -16.63 -5.23
CA ASN A 33 2.15 -17.09 -4.55
C ASN A 33 2.28 -17.06 -3.03
N TRP A 34 3.44 -17.48 -2.51
CA TRP A 34 3.73 -17.42 -1.07
C TRP A 34 3.70 -15.98 -0.56
N ASN A 35 4.34 -15.06 -1.28
CA ASN A 35 4.36 -13.63 -0.94
C ASN A 35 2.95 -13.03 -0.97
N TYR A 36 2.15 -13.33 -1.99
CA TYR A 36 0.76 -12.86 -2.08
C TYR A 36 -0.08 -13.35 -0.90
N LYS A 37 0.10 -14.62 -0.48
CA LYS A 37 -0.61 -15.19 0.66
C LYS A 37 -0.24 -14.47 1.96
N ASN A 38 1.04 -14.24 2.22
CA ASN A 38 1.47 -13.52 3.43
C ASN A 38 0.95 -12.08 3.45
N LEU A 39 1.02 -11.36 2.32
CA LEU A 39 0.48 -10.00 2.23
C LEU A 39 -1.02 -9.96 2.50
N LYS A 40 -1.75 -10.95 1.98
CA LYS A 40 -3.17 -11.10 2.27
C LYS A 40 -3.41 -11.30 3.76
N ASP A 41 -2.74 -12.28 4.35
CA ASP A 41 -3.03 -12.73 5.71
C ASP A 41 -2.57 -11.72 6.78
N GLU A 42 -1.45 -11.04 6.56
CA GLU A 42 -0.86 -10.14 7.55
C GLU A 42 -1.23 -8.66 7.38
N VAL A 43 -1.45 -8.20 6.14
CA VAL A 43 -1.61 -6.77 5.84
C VAL A 43 -3.00 -6.44 5.33
N TRP A 44 -3.45 -7.12 4.28
CA TRP A 44 -4.72 -6.74 3.64
C TRP A 44 -5.92 -7.08 4.50
N ASN A 45 -5.97 -8.26 5.11
CA ASN A 45 -7.07 -8.64 6.00
C ASN A 45 -7.23 -7.64 7.16
N PHE A 46 -6.12 -7.16 7.73
CA PHE A 46 -6.18 -6.13 8.77
C PHE A 46 -6.83 -4.83 8.28
N ILE A 47 -6.45 -4.35 7.10
CA ILE A 47 -7.03 -3.12 6.53
C ILE A 47 -8.50 -3.33 6.16
N GLU A 48 -8.83 -4.49 5.56
CA GLU A 48 -10.20 -4.89 5.25
C GLU A 48 -11.09 -4.82 6.50
N ASP A 49 -10.66 -5.45 7.59
CA ASP A 49 -11.40 -5.48 8.85
C ASP A 49 -11.61 -4.07 9.42
N ARG A 50 -10.61 -3.18 9.28
CA ARG A 50 -10.72 -1.78 9.72
C ARG A 50 -11.69 -0.98 8.87
N ILE A 51 -11.74 -1.20 7.56
CA ILE A 51 -12.73 -0.58 6.68
C ILE A 51 -14.12 -1.07 7.06
N GLU A 52 -14.33 -2.37 7.23
CA GLU A 52 -15.63 -2.93 7.62
C GLU A 52 -16.10 -2.45 8.99
N TYR A 53 -15.17 -2.33 9.95
CA TYR A 53 -15.46 -1.70 11.24
C TYR A 53 -15.88 -0.24 11.07
N GLY A 54 -15.12 0.54 10.28
CA GLY A 54 -15.42 1.95 10.05
C GLY A 54 -16.75 2.20 9.32
N LYS A 55 -17.20 1.28 8.46
CA LYS A 55 -18.54 1.34 7.85
C LYS A 55 -19.67 1.25 8.89
N LYS A 56 -19.43 0.51 9.98
CA LYS A 56 -20.40 0.32 11.08
C LYS A 56 -20.32 1.44 12.12
N HIS A 57 -19.14 2.01 12.34
CA HIS A 57 -18.87 2.84 13.52
C HIS A 57 -18.35 4.25 13.22
N TRP A 58 -17.77 4.51 12.04
CA TRP A 58 -17.04 5.75 11.71
C TRP A 58 -17.56 6.46 10.45
N ASN A 59 -18.81 6.17 10.07
CA ASN A 59 -19.47 6.76 8.90
C ASN A 59 -18.69 6.57 7.58
N PHE A 60 -17.91 5.49 7.46
CA PHE A 60 -17.31 5.16 6.17
C PHE A 60 -18.40 4.77 5.17
N ALA A 61 -18.20 5.13 3.90
CA ALA A 61 -19.16 4.87 2.85
C ALA A 61 -19.40 3.36 2.70
N LYS A 62 -20.67 2.95 2.85
CA LYS A 62 -21.08 1.54 2.78
C LYS A 62 -20.84 0.90 1.41
N SER A 63 -20.80 1.72 0.36
CA SER A 63 -20.56 1.32 -1.03
C SER A 63 -19.11 0.91 -1.32
N ILE A 64 -18.16 1.22 -0.45
CA ILE A 64 -16.75 0.92 -0.69
C ILE A 64 -16.50 -0.58 -0.58
N ASP A 65 -15.86 -1.17 -1.59
CA ASP A 65 -15.36 -2.54 -1.49
C ASP A 65 -14.07 -2.56 -0.64
N SER A 66 -14.14 -3.17 0.55
CA SER A 66 -13.02 -3.20 1.50
C SER A 66 -11.82 -3.99 0.96
N LYS A 67 -12.06 -5.04 0.16
CA LYS A 67 -11.00 -5.86 -0.41
C LYS A 67 -10.22 -5.07 -1.44
N ILE A 68 -10.91 -4.46 -2.39
CA ILE A 68 -10.28 -3.65 -3.44
C ILE A 68 -9.53 -2.48 -2.79
N GLN A 69 -10.19 -1.78 -1.87
CA GLN A 69 -9.62 -0.58 -1.27
C GLN A 69 -8.41 -0.88 -0.38
N ALA A 70 -8.37 -2.03 0.31
CA ALA A 70 -7.18 -2.47 1.03
C ALA A 70 -5.97 -2.74 0.12
N ARG A 71 -6.20 -3.32 -1.08
CA ARG A 71 -5.11 -3.54 -2.06
C ARG A 71 -4.61 -2.21 -2.61
N LEU A 72 -5.51 -1.32 -2.99
CA LEU A 72 -5.13 0.01 -3.51
C LEU A 72 -4.33 0.81 -2.48
N PHE A 73 -4.74 0.77 -1.21
CA PHE A 73 -4.00 1.40 -0.12
C PHE A 73 -2.56 0.88 -0.01
N TYR A 74 -2.34 -0.42 -0.20
CA TYR A 74 -1.02 -1.02 -0.09
C TYR A 74 -0.17 -0.79 -1.35
N TYR A 75 -0.76 -0.94 -2.54
CA TYR A 75 -0.02 -0.90 -3.81
C TYR A 75 0.37 0.52 -4.24
N ALA A 76 -0.43 1.54 -3.91
CA ALA A 76 -0.08 2.92 -4.25
C ALA A 76 1.30 3.36 -3.66
N PRO A 77 1.56 3.24 -2.34
CA PRO A 77 2.85 3.59 -1.78
C PRO A 77 3.97 2.61 -2.21
N LEU A 78 3.65 1.34 -2.48
CA LEU A 78 4.65 0.40 -3.00
C LEU A 78 5.13 0.79 -4.40
N MET A 79 4.20 1.16 -5.29
CA MET A 79 4.56 1.59 -6.63
C MET A 79 5.32 2.92 -6.61
N PHE A 80 4.90 3.84 -5.74
CA PHE A 80 5.64 5.08 -5.49
C PHE A 80 7.08 4.78 -5.06
N TYR A 81 7.28 3.89 -4.08
CA TYR A 81 8.60 3.44 -3.65
C TYR A 81 9.44 2.87 -4.80
N ILE A 82 8.87 1.98 -5.61
CA ILE A 82 9.57 1.36 -6.74
C ILE A 82 10.06 2.44 -7.71
N GLN A 83 9.22 3.41 -8.06
CA GLN A 83 9.62 4.51 -8.95
C GLN A 83 10.76 5.35 -8.34
N MET A 84 10.62 5.72 -7.07
CA MET A 84 11.57 6.63 -6.42
C MET A 84 12.91 5.98 -6.10
N GLU A 85 12.91 4.77 -5.55
CA GLU A 85 14.11 4.12 -5.02
C GLU A 85 14.71 3.07 -5.95
N ILE A 86 13.88 2.30 -6.68
CA ILE A 86 14.37 1.21 -7.53
C ILE A 86 14.71 1.73 -8.93
N PHE A 87 13.86 2.59 -9.48
CA PHE A 87 14.12 3.24 -10.77
C PHE A 87 14.84 4.59 -10.63
N ASP A 88 15.28 4.93 -9.41
CA ASP A 88 16.06 6.13 -9.10
C ASP A 88 15.44 7.45 -9.56
N SER A 89 14.09 7.52 -9.62
CA SER A 89 13.40 8.78 -9.95
C SER A 89 13.68 9.90 -8.93
N LYS A 90 14.20 9.55 -7.75
CA LYS A 90 14.66 10.50 -6.73
C LYS A 90 15.84 11.39 -7.17
N SER A 91 16.57 10.96 -8.21
CA SER A 91 17.60 11.77 -8.85
C SER A 91 17.00 12.95 -9.64
N ILE A 92 15.73 12.84 -10.06
CA ILE A 92 14.99 13.84 -10.83
C ILE A 92 14.12 14.70 -9.90
N GLU A 93 13.36 14.08 -9.00
CA GLU A 93 12.43 14.76 -8.08
C GLU A 93 12.53 14.19 -6.66
N LYS A 94 12.59 15.07 -5.64
CA LYS A 94 12.74 14.64 -4.25
C LYS A 94 11.45 14.83 -3.46
N PHE A 95 11.03 13.77 -2.77
CA PHE A 95 9.89 13.79 -1.86
C PHE A 95 10.32 13.53 -0.42
N ASP A 96 9.66 14.21 0.51
CA ASP A 96 9.70 13.88 1.94
C ASP A 96 8.75 12.69 2.21
N TYR A 97 9.32 11.56 2.62
CA TYR A 97 8.61 10.32 2.84
C TYR A 97 7.63 10.38 4.02
N GLU A 98 7.89 11.19 5.04
CA GLU A 98 6.92 11.42 6.12
C GLU A 98 5.71 12.19 5.60
N LYS A 99 5.95 13.19 4.73
CA LYS A 99 4.89 13.93 4.05
C LYS A 99 4.08 13.03 3.11
N VAL A 100 4.73 12.15 2.34
CA VAL A 100 4.06 11.18 1.47
C VAL A 100 3.17 10.25 2.29
N LYS A 101 3.67 9.71 3.41
CA LYS A 101 2.89 8.86 4.33
C LYS A 101 1.64 9.58 4.83
N LYS A 102 1.79 10.83 5.26
CA LYS A 102 0.68 11.64 5.77
C LYS A 102 -0.38 11.86 4.69
N ILE A 103 0.02 12.33 3.50
CA ILE A 103 -0.89 12.59 2.38
C ILE A 103 -1.60 11.30 1.95
N HIS A 104 -0.90 10.16 1.91
CA HIS A 104 -1.51 8.89 1.54
C HIS A 104 -2.62 8.47 2.52
N ILE A 105 -2.41 8.64 3.83
CA ILE A 105 -3.44 8.37 4.84
C ILE A 105 -4.61 9.35 4.72
N GLU A 106 -4.33 10.64 4.55
CA GLU A 106 -5.36 11.67 4.40
C GLU A 106 -6.26 11.39 3.18
N ASN A 107 -5.64 11.07 2.04
CA ASN A 107 -6.37 10.69 0.83
C ASN A 107 -7.18 9.41 1.02
N PHE A 108 -6.62 8.41 1.70
CA PHE A 108 -7.32 7.18 2.01
C PHE A 108 -8.56 7.43 2.87
N LEU A 109 -8.44 8.20 3.96
CA LEU A 109 -9.56 8.55 4.83
C LEU A 109 -10.62 9.38 4.09
N LYS A 110 -10.18 10.30 3.22
CA LYS A 110 -11.10 11.06 2.37
C LYS A 110 -11.92 10.13 1.48
N ILE A 111 -11.28 9.20 0.77
CA ILE A 111 -11.98 8.19 -0.05
C ILE A 111 -12.96 7.38 0.81
N LEU A 112 -12.56 6.99 2.02
CA LEU A 112 -13.42 6.21 2.92
C LEU A 112 -14.66 6.96 3.42
N THR A 113 -14.61 8.29 3.48
CA THR A 113 -15.67 9.14 4.04
C THR A 113 -16.46 9.92 2.98
N ASP A 114 -15.97 9.98 1.74
CA ASP A 114 -16.70 10.58 0.63
C ASP A 114 -17.87 9.68 0.25
N ILE A 115 -19.08 10.10 0.64
CA ILE A 115 -20.33 9.47 0.24
C ILE A 115 -20.75 10.18 -1.05
N PRO A 116 -20.72 9.51 -2.22
CA PRO A 116 -21.23 10.12 -3.44
C PRO A 116 -22.67 10.53 -3.22
N LYS A 117 -22.99 11.82 -3.41
CA LYS A 117 -24.38 12.28 -3.46
C LYS A 117 -24.97 11.74 -4.76
N SER A 118 -25.69 10.63 -4.66
CA SER A 118 -26.60 10.14 -5.71
C SER A 118 -27.85 11.02 -5.75
#